data_AF-A0A7X8G191-F1
#
_entry.id   AF-A0A7X8G191-F1
#
_cell.length_a   1.000
_cell.length_b   1.000
_cell.length_c   1.000
_cell.angle_alpha   90.00
_cell.angle_beta   90.00
_cell.angle_gamma   90.00
#
_symmetry.space_group_name_H-M   'P 1'
#
loop_
_entity.id
_entity.type
_entity.pdbx_description
1 polymer ?
#
loop_
_entity_poly.entity_id
_entity_poly.type
_entity_poly.pdbx_seq_one_letter_code
_entity_poly.pdbx_strand_id
1 'polypeptide(L)'
;MLNLHFLGKSKIEYNGKEIEDKLGNKAVALICLLVLNEKRYLSRDKIIGYLWPDSNTDAAKYNLRYNLWLIKKNILEDKNNNSFIKVDTECCSINSKYDYDCDINDIMKFKPSCRDTVDSMLKLKRLFRGDLLEGCYFNKCDEFNDLIIYERINFEQRKVKILQRLAEVYENDKMYDVCIEVLKEILEIEPYDEKIALKLMDIYRKIGKRALAIKYFNEFSYNLSCSLGIHPSNELRNKYNEIKMSVSELGETSNSAKATVKNTNNISDIKIISYCIKNVDYFWISDVIGKIVDLGIDDCIKKLSEKQLIDLGYIQSDILKFYTEEIDMLDYKREVMDVRIINAFVKLLEAVCNERSTTIIILNKTDMDEISANVVEYLRKIRIKGLNIIEEN
;
A
#
# COMPACT_ATOMS: atom_id res chain seq x y z
N MET A 1 6.70 26.67 -31.71
CA MET A 1 5.90 25.89 -30.76
C MET A 1 6.56 25.95 -29.41
N LEU A 2 5.76 26.17 -28.35
CA LEU A 2 6.22 26.23 -26.96
C LEU A 2 5.85 24.91 -26.28
N ASN A 3 6.84 24.22 -25.71
CA ASN A 3 6.62 22.99 -24.93
C ASN A 3 7.06 23.22 -23.49
N LEU A 4 6.17 22.92 -22.55
CA LEU A 4 6.39 23.08 -21.13
C LEU A 4 6.36 21.73 -20.42
N HIS A 5 7.40 21.46 -19.66
CA HIS A 5 7.64 20.17 -19.04
C HIS A 5 7.96 20.38 -17.57
N PHE A 6 6.99 20.15 -16.67
CA PHE A 6 7.15 20.41 -15.24
C PHE A 6 7.06 19.15 -14.37
N LEU A 7 6.60 18.01 -14.90
CA LEU A 7 6.52 16.73 -14.19
C LEU A 7 7.86 15.99 -14.28
N GLY A 8 8.80 16.38 -13.42
CA GLY A 8 10.22 16.05 -13.42
C GLY A 8 11.06 17.33 -13.33
N LYS A 9 12.34 17.24 -13.68
CA LYS A 9 13.18 18.45 -13.83
C LYS A 9 12.52 19.40 -14.85
N SER A 10 12.35 20.66 -14.46
CA SER A 10 11.68 21.66 -15.29
C SER A 10 12.40 21.82 -16.63
N LYS A 11 11.64 21.71 -17.72
CA LYS A 11 12.11 21.93 -19.06
C LYS A 11 11.17 22.86 -19.84
N ILE A 12 11.72 23.87 -20.53
CA ILE A 12 10.97 24.84 -21.33
C ILE A 12 11.64 24.97 -22.70
N GLU A 13 10.96 24.48 -23.73
CA GLU A 13 11.45 24.55 -25.10
C GLU A 13 10.63 25.55 -25.91
N TYR A 14 11.31 26.45 -26.61
CA TYR A 14 10.70 27.36 -27.56
C TYR A 14 11.33 27.18 -28.94
N ASN A 15 10.52 26.79 -29.93
CA ASN A 15 10.97 26.47 -31.30
C ASN A 15 12.12 25.44 -31.32
N GLY A 16 12.02 24.40 -30.49
CA GLY A 16 12.99 23.31 -30.40
C GLY A 16 14.29 23.68 -29.66
N LYS A 17 14.34 24.82 -28.97
CA LYS A 17 15.49 25.24 -28.15
C LYS A 17 15.09 25.38 -26.70
N GLU A 18 15.87 24.81 -25.80
CA GLU A 18 15.82 25.03 -24.36
C GLU A 18 16.13 26.52 -24.04
N ILE A 19 15.33 27.14 -23.16
CA ILE A 19 15.41 28.57 -22.83
C ILE A 19 15.45 28.86 -21.31
N GLU A 20 15.58 27.84 -20.47
CA GLU A 20 15.55 27.89 -19.01
C GLU A 20 16.65 28.81 -18.47
N ASP A 21 17.87 28.70 -19.00
CA ASP A 21 19.01 29.56 -18.64
C ASP A 21 18.75 31.04 -18.92
N LYS A 22 17.91 31.35 -19.92
CA LYS A 22 17.54 32.72 -20.27
C LYS A 22 16.42 33.27 -19.39
N LEU A 23 15.64 32.38 -18.76
CA LEU A 23 14.51 32.72 -17.90
C LEU A 23 14.94 32.80 -16.43
N GLY A 24 15.83 31.91 -15.99
CA GLY A 24 16.19 31.74 -14.59
C GLY A 24 15.05 31.15 -13.74
N ASN A 25 15.40 30.70 -12.54
CA ASN A 25 14.50 29.90 -11.69
C ASN A 25 13.17 30.59 -11.35
N LYS A 26 13.18 31.91 -11.10
CA LYS A 26 11.97 32.65 -10.72
C LYS A 26 10.97 32.82 -11.88
N ALA A 27 11.45 32.99 -13.11
CA ALA A 27 10.56 33.07 -14.27
C ALA A 27 9.98 31.68 -14.62
N VAL A 28 10.79 30.61 -14.50
CA VAL A 28 10.31 29.22 -14.64
C VAL A 28 9.22 28.92 -13.60
N ALA A 29 9.47 29.27 -12.33
CA ALA A 29 8.50 29.14 -11.26
C ALA A 29 7.20 29.93 -11.52
N LEU A 30 7.32 31.16 -12.04
CA LEU A 30 6.18 31.97 -12.43
C LEU A 30 5.35 31.30 -13.52
N ILE A 31 5.99 30.76 -14.57
CA ILE A 31 5.27 30.04 -15.64
C ILE A 31 4.53 28.84 -15.05
N CYS A 32 5.20 28.01 -14.25
CA CYS A 32 4.58 26.84 -13.61
C CYS A 32 3.39 27.25 -12.72
N LEU A 33 3.55 28.30 -11.90
CA LEU A 33 2.49 28.82 -11.04
C LEU A 33 1.28 29.30 -11.83
N LEU A 34 1.49 29.96 -12.97
CA LEU A 34 0.42 30.41 -13.87
C LEU A 34 -0.29 29.24 -14.55
N VAL A 35 0.44 28.21 -14.97
CA VAL A 35 -0.13 26.97 -15.55
C VAL A 35 -0.99 26.23 -14.53
N LEU A 36 -0.49 26.04 -13.29
CA LEU A 36 -1.25 25.40 -12.20
C LEU A 36 -2.56 26.15 -11.89
N ASN A 37 -2.58 27.47 -12.14
CA ASN A 37 -3.72 28.34 -11.89
C ASN A 37 -4.45 28.78 -13.17
N GLU A 38 -4.31 28.09 -14.31
CA GLU A 38 -4.89 28.51 -15.60
C GLU A 38 -6.40 28.81 -15.51
N LYS A 39 -7.13 28.08 -14.64
CA LYS A 39 -8.58 28.22 -14.43
C LYS A 39 -8.96 29.06 -13.21
N ARG A 40 -8.00 29.65 -12.50
CA ARG A 40 -8.21 30.37 -11.24
C ARG A 40 -7.69 31.80 -11.37
N TYR A 41 -8.35 32.73 -10.68
CA TYR A 41 -7.87 34.09 -10.59
C TYR A 41 -6.60 34.15 -9.72
N LEU A 42 -5.48 34.61 -10.30
CA LEU A 42 -4.23 34.79 -9.58
C LEU A 42 -3.80 36.26 -9.60
N SER A 43 -3.95 36.94 -8.47
CA SER A 43 -3.59 38.35 -8.33
C SER A 43 -2.07 38.55 -8.34
N ARG A 44 -1.64 39.74 -8.76
CA ARG A 44 -0.22 40.12 -8.74
C ARG A 44 0.38 40.07 -7.34
N ASP A 45 -0.38 40.47 -6.33
CA ASP A 45 0.06 40.45 -4.93
C ASP A 45 0.28 39.02 -4.44
N LYS A 46 -0.59 38.07 -4.83
CA LYS A 46 -0.42 36.66 -4.49
C LYS A 46 0.81 36.04 -5.17
N ILE A 47 1.07 36.39 -6.43
CA ILE A 47 2.29 35.98 -7.15
C ILE A 47 3.53 36.52 -6.43
N ILE A 48 3.49 37.78 -6.01
CA ILE A 48 4.56 38.42 -5.25
C ILE A 48 4.81 37.69 -3.93
N GLY A 49 3.75 37.41 -3.17
CA GLY A 49 3.85 36.66 -1.92
C GLY A 49 4.51 35.30 -2.10
N TYR A 50 4.19 34.57 -3.17
CA TYR A 50 4.84 33.29 -3.43
C TYR A 50 6.30 33.40 -3.87
N LEU A 51 6.63 34.33 -4.77
CA LEU A 51 7.91 34.31 -5.46
C LEU A 51 8.94 35.28 -4.89
N TRP A 52 8.54 36.32 -4.16
CA TRP A 52 9.42 37.32 -3.54
C TRP A 52 8.91 37.78 -2.16
N PRO A 53 8.63 36.87 -1.22
CA PRO A 53 8.07 37.23 0.09
C PRO A 53 9.00 38.08 0.97
N ASP A 54 10.31 38.00 0.76
CA ASP A 54 11.32 38.73 1.53
C ASP A 54 11.66 40.12 0.94
N SER A 55 11.06 40.45 -0.21
CA SER A 55 11.26 41.74 -0.87
C SER A 55 10.25 42.76 -0.34
N ASN A 56 10.69 44.02 -0.20
CA ASN A 56 9.74 45.11 0.01
C ASN A 56 8.81 45.28 -1.20
N THR A 57 7.69 45.97 -1.01
CA THR A 57 6.62 46.10 -2.01
C THR A 57 7.10 46.58 -3.38
N ASP A 58 7.96 47.60 -3.43
CA ASP A 58 8.43 48.17 -4.70
C ASP A 58 9.41 47.25 -5.42
N ALA A 59 10.34 46.63 -4.68
CA ALA A 59 11.27 45.64 -5.21
C ALA A 59 10.52 44.40 -5.73
N ALA A 60 9.53 43.91 -5.00
CA ALA A 60 8.75 42.74 -5.41
C ALA A 60 7.92 43.03 -6.68
N LYS A 61 7.29 44.20 -6.76
CA LYS A 61 6.58 44.65 -7.97
C LYS A 61 7.53 44.81 -9.16
N TYR A 62 8.74 45.32 -8.93
CA TYR A 62 9.78 45.39 -9.97
C TYR A 62 10.19 44.00 -10.43
N ASN A 63 10.46 43.07 -9.51
CA ASN A 63 10.84 41.69 -9.83
C ASN A 63 9.77 40.97 -10.65
N LEU A 64 8.50 41.12 -10.29
CA LEU A 64 7.39 40.59 -11.09
C LEU A 64 7.39 41.17 -12.51
N ARG A 65 7.49 42.50 -12.66
CA ARG A 65 7.56 43.15 -13.98
C ARG A 65 8.75 42.66 -14.81
N TYR A 66 9.92 42.54 -14.19
CA TYR A 66 11.13 42.06 -14.84
C TYR A 66 10.97 40.62 -15.34
N ASN A 67 10.46 39.71 -14.50
CA ASN A 67 10.26 38.30 -14.90
C ASN A 67 9.18 38.17 -15.98
N LEU A 68 8.09 38.94 -15.92
CA LEU A 68 7.09 38.99 -16.99
C LEU A 68 7.69 39.49 -18.32
N TRP A 69 8.51 40.54 -18.27
CA TRP A 69 9.24 41.02 -19.45
C TRP A 69 10.22 39.96 -19.97
N LEU A 70 10.95 39.27 -19.09
CA LEU A 70 11.91 38.25 -19.47
C LEU A 70 11.24 37.07 -20.19
N ILE A 71 10.05 36.67 -19.73
CA ILE A 71 9.23 35.66 -20.40
C ILE A 71 8.82 36.15 -21.80
N LYS A 72 8.24 37.36 -21.91
CA LYS A 72 7.83 37.94 -23.21
C LYS A 72 8.99 38.13 -24.19
N LYS A 73 10.18 38.42 -23.69
CA LYS A 73 11.39 38.57 -24.50
C LYS A 73 11.85 37.25 -25.11
N ASN A 74 11.69 36.14 -24.40
CA ASN A 74 12.18 34.83 -24.82
C ASN A 74 11.10 33.94 -25.47
N ILE A 75 9.82 34.24 -25.22
CA ILE A 75 8.65 33.58 -25.82
C ILE A 75 7.88 34.65 -26.60
N LEU A 76 8.10 34.69 -27.92
CA LEU A 76 7.51 35.71 -28.79
C LEU A 76 6.03 35.41 -29.05
N GLU A 77 5.31 36.43 -29.51
CA GLU A 77 3.92 36.30 -29.90
C GLU A 77 3.73 35.29 -31.04
N ASP A 78 2.56 34.65 -31.08
CA ASP A 78 2.19 33.76 -32.17
C ASP A 78 1.88 34.56 -33.46
N LYS A 79 1.53 33.85 -34.54
CA LYS A 79 1.19 34.46 -35.84
C LYS A 79 -0.05 35.36 -35.79
N ASN A 80 -0.85 35.28 -34.73
CA ASN A 80 -2.07 36.06 -34.52
C ASN A 80 -1.85 37.21 -33.51
N ASN A 81 -0.58 37.53 -33.19
CA ASN A 81 -0.18 38.52 -32.19
C ASN A 81 -0.73 38.21 -30.77
N ASN A 82 -0.92 36.93 -30.45
CA ASN A 82 -1.19 36.54 -29.07
C ASN A 82 0.13 36.42 -28.32
N SER A 83 0.26 37.15 -27.21
CA SER A 83 1.29 36.91 -26.19
C SER A 83 0.97 35.64 -25.38
N PHE A 84 1.99 34.87 -24.97
CA PHE A 84 1.82 33.67 -24.12
C PHE A 84 1.18 33.98 -22.76
N ILE A 85 1.55 35.09 -22.13
CA ILE A 85 1.00 35.53 -20.84
C ILE A 85 0.11 36.75 -21.06
N LYS A 86 -1.11 36.70 -20.51
CA LYS A 86 -1.98 37.86 -20.36
C LYS A 86 -1.65 38.55 -19.04
N VAL A 87 -1.33 39.84 -19.13
CA VAL A 87 -1.02 40.68 -17.97
C VAL A 87 -2.05 41.80 -17.92
N ASP A 88 -2.76 41.88 -16.81
CA ASP A 88 -3.67 42.98 -16.49
C ASP A 88 -3.11 43.81 -15.31
N THR A 89 -3.80 44.89 -14.96
CA THR A 89 -3.49 45.73 -13.80
C THR A 89 -3.57 44.94 -12.48
N GLU A 90 -4.47 43.96 -12.39
CA GLU A 90 -4.73 43.22 -11.14
C GLU A 90 -4.20 41.78 -11.14
N CYS A 91 -4.10 41.12 -12.31
CA CYS A 91 -3.79 39.69 -12.40
C CYS A 91 -2.82 39.33 -13.53
N CYS A 92 -2.29 38.11 -13.47
CA CYS A 92 -1.52 37.50 -14.55
C CYS A 92 -2.07 36.09 -14.81
N SER A 93 -2.19 35.70 -16.08
CA SER A 93 -2.65 34.37 -16.47
C SER A 93 -1.97 33.89 -17.76
N ILE A 94 -2.04 32.60 -18.04
CA ILE A 94 -1.74 32.10 -19.38
C ILE A 94 -2.83 32.59 -20.35
N ASN A 95 -2.43 32.94 -21.57
CA ASN A 95 -3.36 33.29 -22.63
C ASN A 95 -3.85 32.03 -23.33
N SER A 96 -5.13 31.68 -23.14
CA SER A 96 -5.74 30.48 -23.73
C SER A 96 -5.80 30.48 -25.26
N LYS A 97 -5.56 31.62 -25.92
CA LYS A 97 -5.46 31.73 -27.38
C LYS A 97 -4.07 31.41 -27.92
N TYR A 98 -3.05 31.40 -27.06
CA TYR A 98 -1.69 31.06 -27.44
C TYR A 98 -1.55 29.53 -27.49
N ASP A 99 -1.00 29.01 -28.58
CA ASP A 99 -0.81 27.57 -28.76
C ASP A 99 0.48 27.08 -28.06
N TYR A 100 0.33 26.17 -27.11
CA TYR A 100 1.43 25.57 -26.35
C TYR A 100 1.07 24.17 -25.84
N ASP A 101 2.08 23.32 -25.76
CA ASP A 101 1.97 22.00 -25.14
C ASP A 101 2.48 22.06 -23.71
N CYS A 102 1.79 21.40 -22.79
CA CYS A 102 2.20 21.33 -21.40
C CYS A 102 1.77 20.01 -20.75
N ASP A 103 2.74 19.32 -20.14
CA ASP A 103 2.50 18.04 -19.47
C ASP A 103 1.49 18.15 -18.32
N ILE A 104 1.53 19.23 -17.54
CA ILE A 104 0.51 19.52 -16.52
C ILE A 104 -0.90 19.55 -17.15
N ASN A 105 -1.07 20.24 -18.28
CA ASN A 105 -2.39 20.38 -18.91
C ASN A 105 -2.91 19.04 -19.42
N ASP A 106 -2.05 18.22 -20.02
CA ASP A 106 -2.42 16.89 -20.51
C ASP A 106 -2.89 15.98 -19.36
N ILE A 107 -2.15 15.97 -18.25
CA ILE A 107 -2.51 15.22 -17.05
C ILE A 107 -3.77 15.78 -16.36
N MET A 108 -3.95 17.10 -16.34
CA MET A 108 -5.12 17.76 -15.74
C MET A 108 -6.40 17.55 -16.56
N LYS A 109 -6.28 17.40 -17.89
CA LYS A 109 -7.39 17.12 -18.81
C LYS A 109 -7.80 15.65 -18.81
N PHE A 110 -6.90 14.74 -18.44
CA PHE A 110 -7.21 13.31 -18.42
C PHE A 110 -8.40 13.00 -17.50
N LYS A 111 -9.37 12.29 -18.08
CA LYS A 111 -10.53 11.72 -17.39
C LYS A 111 -10.70 10.30 -17.91
N PRO A 112 -10.64 9.27 -17.05
CA PRO A 112 -10.81 7.89 -17.48
C PRO A 112 -12.08 7.68 -18.30
N SER A 113 -11.97 6.93 -19.40
CA SER A 113 -13.06 6.62 -20.32
C SER A 113 -12.94 5.20 -20.86
N CYS A 114 -14.06 4.55 -21.15
CA CYS A 114 -14.09 3.23 -21.78
C CYS A 114 -13.39 3.16 -23.15
N ARG A 115 -13.10 4.32 -23.77
CA ARG A 115 -12.39 4.43 -25.08
C ARG A 115 -10.87 4.59 -24.96
N ASP A 116 -10.33 4.65 -23.75
CA ASP A 116 -8.88 4.75 -23.54
C ASP A 116 -8.15 3.51 -24.06
N THR A 117 -7.01 3.74 -24.71
CA THR A 117 -6.16 2.68 -25.26
C THR A 117 -4.87 2.56 -24.45
N VAL A 118 -4.20 1.41 -24.56
CA VAL A 118 -2.85 1.23 -23.96
C VAL A 118 -1.90 2.34 -24.41
N ASP A 119 -1.88 2.68 -25.69
CA ASP A 119 -1.01 3.72 -26.24
C ASP A 119 -1.28 5.11 -25.67
N SER A 120 -2.57 5.48 -25.48
CA SER A 120 -2.90 6.78 -24.90
C SER A 120 -2.47 6.85 -23.44
N MET A 121 -2.63 5.76 -22.68
CA MET A 121 -2.23 5.69 -21.27
C MET A 121 -0.70 5.67 -21.12
N LEU A 122 0.02 4.95 -21.97
CA LEU A 122 1.49 4.95 -21.98
C LEU A 122 2.07 6.31 -22.41
N LYS A 123 1.37 7.07 -23.24
CA LYS A 123 1.74 8.47 -23.52
C LYS A 123 1.63 9.32 -22.26
N LEU A 124 0.51 9.27 -21.54
CA LEU A 124 0.33 10.03 -20.30
C LEU A 124 1.33 9.59 -19.21
N LYS A 125 1.55 8.29 -19.04
CA LYS A 125 2.53 7.75 -18.09
C LYS A 125 3.93 8.32 -18.33
N ARG A 126 4.37 8.43 -19.59
CA ARG A 126 5.68 8.98 -19.96
C ARG A 126 5.85 10.47 -19.69
N LEU A 127 4.76 11.22 -19.44
CA LEU A 127 4.85 12.63 -19.07
C LEU A 127 5.44 12.80 -17.67
N PHE A 128 5.25 11.83 -16.77
CA PHE A 128 5.86 11.81 -15.44
C PHE A 128 7.32 11.35 -15.53
N ARG A 129 8.25 12.30 -15.67
CA ARG A 129 9.70 12.03 -15.64
C ARG A 129 10.28 12.10 -14.23
N GLY A 130 9.50 12.60 -13.28
CA GLY A 130 9.78 12.74 -11.86
C GLY A 130 8.69 13.60 -11.21
N ASP A 131 8.96 14.10 -10.01
CA ASP A 131 8.04 14.98 -9.28
C ASP A 131 7.86 16.34 -9.96
N LEU A 132 6.75 17.02 -9.68
CA LEU A 132 6.56 18.41 -10.10
C LEU A 132 7.75 19.28 -9.66
N LEU A 133 8.41 19.94 -10.61
CA LEU A 133 9.62 20.75 -10.38
C LEU A 133 10.68 19.98 -9.57
N GLU A 134 10.98 18.76 -10.01
CA GLU A 134 11.93 17.87 -9.34
C GLU A 134 13.30 18.56 -9.14
N GLY A 135 13.88 18.38 -7.95
CA GLY A 135 15.16 18.98 -7.57
C GLY A 135 15.13 20.50 -7.35
N CYS A 136 13.97 21.16 -7.48
CA CYS A 136 13.83 22.58 -7.20
C CYS A 136 13.44 22.83 -5.75
N TYR A 137 14.12 23.79 -5.11
CA TYR A 137 13.73 24.40 -3.84
C TYR A 137 13.93 25.91 -3.94
N PHE A 138 12.90 26.69 -3.61
CA PHE A 138 12.95 28.15 -3.73
C PHE A 138 13.22 28.76 -2.36
N ASN A 139 14.46 29.24 -2.16
CA ASN A 139 14.88 29.83 -0.90
C ASN A 139 13.92 30.94 -0.43
N LYS A 140 13.57 30.89 0.87
CA LYS A 140 12.64 31.82 1.55
C LYS A 140 11.22 31.89 0.97
N CYS A 141 10.83 30.96 0.10
CA CYS A 141 9.51 30.96 -0.55
C CYS A 141 8.63 29.86 0.03
N ASP A 142 8.48 29.84 1.34
CA ASP A 142 7.90 28.70 2.08
C ASP A 142 6.47 28.38 1.60
N GLU A 143 5.59 29.39 1.50
CA GLU A 143 4.23 29.19 0.98
C GLU A 143 4.20 28.61 -0.45
N PHE A 144 5.20 28.95 -1.28
CA PHE A 144 5.29 28.42 -2.63
C PHE A 144 5.85 27.00 -2.66
N ASN A 145 6.84 26.70 -1.82
CA ASN A 145 7.36 25.34 -1.66
C ASN A 145 6.26 24.41 -1.11
N ASP A 146 5.45 24.87 -0.15
CA ASP A 146 4.29 24.13 0.37
C ASP A 146 3.25 23.87 -0.74
N LEU A 147 2.96 24.87 -1.58
CA LEU A 147 2.11 24.68 -2.75
C LEU A 147 2.68 23.62 -3.70
N ILE A 148 3.99 23.62 -3.96
CA ILE A 148 4.63 22.60 -4.81
C ILE A 148 4.47 21.21 -4.19
N ILE A 149 4.70 21.06 -2.88
CA ILE A 149 4.52 19.78 -2.16
C ILE A 149 3.07 19.30 -2.29
N TYR A 150 2.11 20.19 -2.07
CA TYR A 150 0.69 19.88 -2.23
C TYR A 150 0.36 19.41 -3.67
N GLU A 151 0.86 20.11 -4.68
CA GLU A 151 0.62 19.73 -6.07
C GLU A 151 1.35 18.43 -6.46
N ARG A 152 2.53 18.12 -5.89
CA ARG A 152 3.19 16.82 -6.08
C ARG A 152 2.29 15.67 -5.65
N ILE A 153 1.69 15.77 -4.45
CA ILE A 153 0.74 14.78 -3.95
C ILE A 153 -0.46 14.66 -4.89
N ASN A 154 -1.00 15.78 -5.38
CA ASN A 154 -2.12 15.76 -6.35
C ASN A 154 -1.75 15.07 -7.67
N PHE A 155 -0.54 15.30 -8.18
CA PHE A 155 -0.07 14.69 -9.42
C PHE A 155 0.23 13.20 -9.25
N GLU A 156 0.72 12.78 -8.09
CA GLU A 156 0.91 11.38 -7.74
C GLU A 156 -0.43 10.62 -7.73
N GLN A 157 -1.47 11.18 -7.12
CA GLN A 157 -2.83 10.62 -7.19
C GLN A 157 -3.38 10.55 -8.63
N ARG A 158 -3.02 11.50 -9.49
CA ARG A 158 -3.39 11.45 -10.92
C ARG A 158 -2.61 10.37 -11.67
N LYS A 159 -1.33 10.19 -11.36
CA LYS A 159 -0.51 9.09 -11.89
C LYS A 159 -1.15 7.76 -11.54
N VAL A 160 -1.55 7.55 -10.28
CA VAL A 160 -2.27 6.35 -9.85
C VAL A 160 -3.53 6.12 -10.67
N LYS A 161 -4.37 7.14 -10.89
CA LYS A 161 -5.58 7.00 -11.73
C LYS A 161 -5.28 6.57 -13.17
N ILE A 162 -4.19 7.08 -13.76
CA ILE A 162 -3.75 6.68 -15.10
C ILE A 162 -3.28 5.23 -15.10
N LEU A 163 -2.50 4.83 -14.09
CA LEU A 163 -2.01 3.46 -13.94
C LEU A 163 -3.16 2.47 -13.68
N GLN A 164 -4.13 2.83 -12.84
CA GLN A 164 -5.33 2.02 -12.60
C GLN A 164 -6.09 1.79 -13.91
N ARG A 165 -6.29 2.84 -14.70
CA ARG A 165 -6.94 2.73 -16.02
C ARG A 165 -6.13 1.85 -16.97
N LEU A 166 -4.81 2.00 -16.99
CA LEU A 166 -3.91 1.16 -17.80
C LEU A 166 -4.00 -0.32 -17.37
N ALA A 167 -4.03 -0.61 -16.07
CA ALA A 167 -4.19 -1.96 -15.53
C ALA A 167 -5.55 -2.56 -15.91
N GLU A 168 -6.64 -1.80 -15.86
CA GLU A 168 -7.96 -2.24 -16.33
C GLU A 168 -7.95 -2.62 -17.82
N VAL A 169 -7.33 -1.80 -18.67
CA VAL A 169 -7.24 -2.10 -20.11
C VAL A 169 -6.46 -3.40 -20.34
N TYR A 170 -5.29 -3.53 -19.71
CA TYR A 170 -4.51 -4.77 -19.83
C TYR A 170 -5.23 -6.00 -19.28
N GLU A 171 -5.97 -5.86 -18.18
CA GLU A 171 -6.74 -6.97 -17.62
C GLU A 171 -7.87 -7.43 -18.57
N ASN A 172 -8.60 -6.48 -19.16
CA ASN A 172 -9.66 -6.77 -20.13
C ASN A 172 -9.11 -7.50 -21.37
N ASP A 173 -7.92 -7.10 -21.81
CA ASP A 173 -7.20 -7.73 -22.93
C ASP A 173 -6.48 -9.03 -22.52
N LYS A 174 -6.64 -9.48 -21.27
CA LYS A 174 -5.99 -10.66 -20.66
C LYS A 174 -4.46 -10.63 -20.72
N MET A 175 -3.87 -9.44 -20.83
CA MET A 175 -2.43 -9.21 -20.80
C MET A 175 -1.93 -9.17 -19.34
N TYR A 176 -2.05 -10.29 -18.65
CA TYR A 176 -1.86 -10.36 -17.20
C TYR A 176 -0.45 -10.03 -16.72
N ASP A 177 0.60 -10.43 -17.45
CA ASP A 177 1.98 -10.18 -17.00
C ASP A 177 2.29 -8.67 -16.96
N VAL A 178 1.90 -7.90 -17.97
CA VAL A 178 2.09 -6.43 -17.96
C VAL A 178 1.10 -5.73 -17.03
N CYS A 179 -0.09 -6.29 -16.81
CA CYS A 179 -1.03 -5.79 -15.81
C CYS A 179 -0.44 -5.88 -14.40
N ILE A 180 0.20 -7.00 -14.06
CA ILE A 180 0.89 -7.19 -12.77
C ILE A 180 1.96 -6.11 -12.55
N GLU A 181 2.78 -5.82 -13.55
CA GLU A 181 3.83 -4.80 -13.42
C GLU A 181 3.25 -3.40 -13.18
N VAL A 182 2.13 -3.07 -13.84
CA VAL A 182 1.41 -1.80 -13.58
C VAL A 182 0.81 -1.76 -12.17
N LEU A 183 0.24 -2.87 -11.68
CA LEU A 183 -0.31 -2.94 -10.33
C LEU A 183 0.78 -2.81 -9.25
N LYS A 184 1.95 -3.41 -9.48
CA LYS A 184 3.11 -3.22 -8.60
C LYS A 184 3.56 -1.77 -8.54
N GLU A 185 3.61 -1.08 -9.68
CA GLU A 185 3.95 0.36 -9.70
C GLU A 185 2.94 1.21 -8.93
N ILE A 186 1.64 0.84 -8.95
CA ILE A 186 0.64 1.50 -8.09
C ILE A 186 0.96 1.24 -6.62
N LEU A 187 1.32 0.02 -6.25
CA LEU A 187 1.65 -0.36 -4.86
C LEU A 187 2.97 0.24 -4.37
N GLU A 188 3.89 0.65 -5.26
CA GLU A 188 5.05 1.46 -4.86
C GLU A 188 4.63 2.85 -4.38
N ILE A 189 3.51 3.38 -4.90
CA ILE A 189 2.95 4.69 -4.56
C ILE A 189 1.97 4.57 -3.38
N GLU A 190 1.07 3.60 -3.44
CA GLU A 190 0.02 3.34 -2.45
C GLU A 190 0.21 1.93 -1.83
N PRO A 191 1.23 1.73 -0.98
CA PRO A 191 1.65 0.41 -0.49
C PRO A 191 0.62 -0.32 0.38
N TYR A 192 -0.42 0.38 0.82
CA TYR A 192 -1.47 -0.15 1.69
C TYR A 192 -2.85 -0.20 1.01
N ASP A 193 -2.95 0.03 -0.31
CA ASP A 193 -4.23 -0.08 -1.02
C ASP A 193 -4.63 -1.57 -1.21
N GLU A 194 -5.50 -2.03 -0.31
CA GLU A 194 -6.05 -3.39 -0.34
C GLU A 194 -6.80 -3.73 -1.62
N LYS A 195 -7.39 -2.75 -2.33
CA LYS A 195 -8.11 -3.01 -3.58
C LYS A 195 -7.15 -3.42 -4.70
N ILE A 196 -6.00 -2.75 -4.76
CA ILE A 196 -4.93 -3.08 -5.72
C ILE A 196 -4.29 -4.43 -5.36
N ALA A 197 -4.06 -4.67 -4.07
CA ALA A 197 -3.59 -5.97 -3.57
C ALA A 197 -4.54 -7.13 -3.94
N LEU A 198 -5.85 -6.95 -3.75
CA LEU A 198 -6.86 -7.93 -4.12
C LEU A 198 -6.83 -8.22 -5.62
N LYS A 199 -6.77 -7.17 -6.44
CA LYS A 199 -6.70 -7.30 -7.90
C LYS A 199 -5.47 -8.10 -8.35
N LEU A 200 -4.32 -7.82 -7.73
CA LEU A 200 -3.08 -8.53 -8.00
C LEU A 200 -3.19 -10.02 -7.62
N MET A 201 -3.74 -10.34 -6.45
CA MET A 201 -4.00 -11.72 -6.03
C MET A 201 -4.95 -12.44 -6.98
N ASP A 202 -5.99 -11.75 -7.45
CA ASP A 202 -6.93 -12.31 -8.42
C ASP A 202 -6.28 -12.63 -9.76
N ILE A 203 -5.39 -11.76 -10.25
CA ILE A 203 -4.65 -12.02 -11.48
C ILE A 203 -3.70 -13.20 -11.30
N TYR A 204 -2.95 -13.28 -10.20
CA TYR A 204 -2.10 -14.44 -9.92
C TYR A 204 -2.88 -15.75 -9.90
N ARG A 205 -4.10 -15.75 -9.35
CA ARG A 205 -5.01 -16.89 -9.40
C ARG A 205 -5.43 -17.21 -10.84
N LYS A 206 -5.84 -16.22 -11.64
CA LYS A 206 -6.26 -16.39 -13.05
C LYS A 206 -5.16 -17.02 -13.93
N ILE A 207 -3.90 -16.67 -13.68
CA ILE A 207 -2.74 -17.23 -14.42
C ILE A 207 -2.14 -18.49 -13.77
N GLY A 208 -2.80 -19.06 -12.76
CA GLY A 208 -2.36 -20.30 -12.10
C GLY A 208 -1.16 -20.15 -11.16
N LYS A 209 -0.62 -18.95 -10.96
CA LYS A 209 0.51 -18.65 -10.06
C LYS A 209 0.05 -18.49 -8.60
N ARG A 210 -0.69 -19.48 -8.07
CA ARG A 210 -1.30 -19.44 -6.73
C ARG A 210 -0.29 -19.25 -5.59
N ALA A 211 0.87 -19.92 -5.66
CA ALA A 211 1.91 -19.78 -4.64
C ALA A 211 2.41 -18.35 -4.51
N LEU A 212 2.47 -17.60 -5.63
CA LEU A 212 2.81 -16.18 -5.60
C LEU A 212 1.71 -15.34 -4.94
N ALA A 213 0.43 -15.65 -5.15
CA ALA A 213 -0.68 -14.96 -4.49
C ALA A 213 -0.66 -15.14 -2.97
N ILE A 214 -0.43 -16.38 -2.50
CA ILE A 214 -0.32 -16.72 -1.07
C ILE A 214 0.87 -15.99 -0.45
N LYS A 215 2.05 -16.08 -1.08
CA LYS A 215 3.26 -15.38 -0.62
C LYS A 215 3.02 -13.88 -0.53
N TYR A 216 2.45 -13.29 -1.58
CA TYR A 216 2.17 -11.86 -1.63
C TYR A 216 1.19 -11.41 -0.54
N PHE A 217 0.11 -12.16 -0.29
CA PHE A 217 -0.82 -11.85 0.80
C PHE A 217 -0.11 -11.81 2.16
N ASN A 218 0.74 -12.81 2.44
CA ASN A 218 1.47 -12.88 3.70
C ASN A 218 2.43 -11.68 3.87
N GLU A 219 3.16 -11.31 2.82
CA GLU A 219 4.04 -10.13 2.81
C GLU A 219 3.25 -8.83 2.98
N PHE A 220 2.13 -8.67 2.28
CA PHE A 220 1.26 -7.49 2.37
C PHE A 220 0.60 -7.37 3.76
N SER A 221 0.11 -8.48 4.32
CA SER A 221 -0.44 -8.55 5.67
C SER A 221 0.60 -8.20 6.73
N TYR A 222 1.84 -8.67 6.56
CA TYR A 222 2.94 -8.32 7.43
C TYR A 222 3.23 -6.81 7.38
N ASN A 223 3.30 -6.22 6.18
CA ASN A 223 3.54 -4.79 6.00
C ASN A 223 2.42 -3.92 6.59
N LEU A 224 1.15 -4.29 6.39
CA LEU A 224 0.01 -3.59 7.02
C LEU A 224 0.12 -3.61 8.55
N SER A 225 0.46 -4.78 9.12
CA SER A 225 0.59 -4.92 10.57
C SER A 225 1.77 -4.10 11.11
N CYS A 226 2.94 -4.19 10.49
CA CYS A 226 4.14 -3.49 10.94
C CYS A 226 4.06 -1.97 10.78
N SER A 227 3.48 -1.49 9.68
CA SER A 227 3.49 -0.06 9.36
C SER A 227 2.27 0.71 9.86
N LEU A 228 1.10 0.05 9.91
CA LEU A 228 -0.17 0.70 10.27
C LEU A 228 -0.81 0.12 11.54
N GLY A 229 -0.32 -1.01 12.06
CA GLY A 229 -0.92 -1.65 13.24
C GLY A 229 -2.31 -2.23 12.98
N ILE A 230 -2.64 -2.51 11.72
CA ILE A 230 -3.94 -3.06 11.31
C ILE A 230 -3.78 -4.41 10.61
N HIS A 231 -4.83 -5.23 10.67
CA HIS A 231 -4.92 -6.47 9.92
C HIS A 231 -5.60 -6.25 8.56
N PRO A 232 -5.35 -7.13 7.57
CA PRO A 232 -6.07 -7.11 6.29
C PRO A 232 -7.59 -7.15 6.48
N SER A 233 -8.30 -6.46 5.60
CA SER A 233 -9.76 -6.51 5.56
C SER A 233 -10.30 -7.92 5.33
N ASN A 234 -11.57 -8.12 5.69
CA ASN A 234 -12.27 -9.39 5.46
C ASN A 234 -12.31 -9.76 3.96
N GLU A 235 -12.40 -8.79 3.06
CA GLU A 235 -12.41 -9.03 1.62
C GLU A 235 -11.10 -9.67 1.16
N LEU A 236 -9.96 -9.11 1.59
CA LEU A 236 -8.63 -9.60 1.25
C LEU A 236 -8.34 -10.97 1.91
N ARG A 237 -8.78 -11.18 3.16
CA ARG A 237 -8.69 -12.48 3.85
C ARG A 237 -9.53 -13.57 3.17
N ASN A 238 -10.75 -13.25 2.75
CA ASN A 238 -11.62 -14.19 2.03
C ASN A 238 -10.98 -14.59 0.71
N LYS A 239 -10.41 -13.62 -0.03
CA LYS A 239 -9.66 -13.89 -1.27
C LYS A 239 -8.50 -14.87 -1.04
N TYR A 240 -7.73 -14.67 0.02
CA TYR A 240 -6.66 -15.57 0.42
C TYR A 240 -7.19 -17.00 0.70
N ASN A 241 -8.27 -17.11 1.46
CA ASN A 241 -8.88 -18.40 1.80
C ASN A 241 -9.40 -19.14 0.55
N GLU A 242 -10.05 -18.44 -0.39
CA GLU A 242 -10.47 -19.02 -1.68
C GLU A 242 -9.28 -19.61 -2.45
N ILE A 243 -8.16 -18.87 -2.52
CA ILE A 243 -6.95 -19.33 -3.22
C ILE A 243 -6.36 -20.55 -2.52
N LYS A 244 -6.32 -20.56 -1.18
CA LYS A 244 -5.84 -21.68 -0.36
C LYS A 244 -6.71 -22.93 -0.53
N MET A 245 -8.04 -22.79 -0.56
CA MET A 245 -8.98 -23.91 -0.71
C MET A 245 -9.00 -24.52 -2.11
N SER A 246 -8.69 -23.74 -3.16
CA SER A 246 -8.56 -24.27 -4.53
C SER A 246 -7.43 -25.31 -4.73
N VAL A 247 -6.63 -25.55 -3.69
CA VAL A 247 -5.63 -26.64 -3.60
C VAL A 247 -6.31 -28.00 -3.37
N SER A 248 -7.46 -28.03 -2.69
CA SER A 248 -8.10 -29.28 -2.25
C SER A 248 -8.88 -29.99 -3.37
N GLU A 249 -9.37 -29.25 -4.37
CA GLU A 249 -10.23 -29.81 -5.44
C GLU A 249 -9.44 -30.36 -6.64
N LEU A 250 -8.15 -30.02 -6.79
CA LEU A 250 -7.30 -30.47 -7.92
C LEU A 250 -6.41 -31.67 -7.55
N GLY A 251 -6.49 -32.18 -6.31
CA GLY A 251 -5.73 -33.33 -5.82
C GLY A 251 -6.45 -34.68 -5.92
N GLU A 252 -7.75 -34.71 -6.22
CA GLU A 252 -8.55 -35.94 -6.27
C GLU A 252 -8.71 -36.53 -7.68
N THR A 253 -7.63 -36.62 -8.47
CA THR A 253 -7.67 -37.47 -9.69
C THR A 253 -6.32 -38.09 -9.99
N SER A 254 -5.96 -39.15 -9.24
CA SER A 254 -5.38 -40.39 -9.77
C SER A 254 -4.72 -41.20 -8.65
N ASN A 255 -5.46 -42.16 -8.09
CA ASN A 255 -5.07 -43.58 -8.06
C ASN A 255 -6.00 -44.34 -7.12
N SER A 256 -7.02 -44.93 -7.73
CA SER A 256 -7.77 -46.06 -7.21
C SER A 256 -6.86 -47.29 -7.12
N ALA A 257 -6.13 -47.41 -6.02
CA ALA A 257 -5.56 -48.68 -5.60
C ALA A 257 -6.17 -49.04 -4.24
N LYS A 258 -7.06 -50.03 -4.28
CA LYS A 258 -7.62 -50.73 -3.12
C LYS A 258 -6.52 -51.04 -2.12
N ALA A 259 -6.54 -50.36 -0.97
CA ALA A 259 -5.83 -50.80 0.22
C ALA A 259 -6.86 -50.94 1.34
N THR A 260 -7.20 -52.21 1.58
CA THR A 260 -7.84 -52.75 2.78
C THR A 260 -7.60 -51.89 4.02
N VAL A 261 -8.70 -51.44 4.62
CA VAL A 261 -8.75 -50.90 5.98
C VAL A 261 -8.17 -51.94 6.92
N LYS A 262 -6.89 -51.76 7.28
CA LYS A 262 -6.32 -52.33 8.50
C LYS A 262 -6.21 -51.20 9.50
N ASN A 263 -7.07 -51.32 10.49
CA ASN A 263 -7.05 -50.61 11.75
C ASN A 263 -5.70 -50.87 12.43
N THR A 264 -4.81 -49.88 12.44
CA THR A 264 -3.63 -49.85 13.33
C THR A 264 -3.38 -48.40 13.76
N ASN A 265 -3.62 -48.14 15.03
CA ASN A 265 -3.18 -46.96 15.76
C ASN A 265 -1.68 -46.70 15.53
N ASN A 266 -1.35 -45.66 14.77
CA ASN A 266 -0.03 -45.03 14.81
C ASN A 266 -0.26 -43.56 15.15
N ILE A 267 -0.23 -43.24 16.45
CA ILE A 267 -0.29 -41.87 16.95
C ILE A 267 1.09 -41.27 16.68
N SER A 268 1.22 -40.50 15.61
CA SER A 268 2.45 -39.77 15.31
C SER A 268 2.60 -38.58 16.26
N ASP A 269 3.80 -38.41 16.83
CA ASP A 269 4.15 -37.24 17.63
C ASP A 269 3.96 -35.94 16.83
N ILE A 270 3.43 -34.91 17.50
CA ILE A 270 3.21 -33.58 16.93
C ILE A 270 4.48 -32.75 17.08
N LYS A 271 4.88 -32.07 16.00
CA LYS A 271 5.96 -31.07 16.02
C LYS A 271 5.43 -29.70 15.59
N ILE A 272 5.57 -28.68 16.44
CA ILE A 272 5.09 -27.32 16.22
C ILE A 272 6.26 -26.34 16.01
N ILE A 273 6.23 -25.75 14.82
CA ILE A 273 7.04 -24.68 14.20
C ILE A 273 7.02 -23.23 14.74
N SER A 274 7.18 -22.87 16.02
CA SER A 274 6.78 -21.53 16.47
C SER A 274 7.83 -20.40 16.32
N TYR A 275 7.38 -19.17 16.06
CA TYR A 275 8.21 -17.96 15.92
C TYR A 275 7.84 -16.91 16.96
N CYS A 276 8.80 -16.02 17.26
CA CYS A 276 8.62 -14.88 18.16
C CYS A 276 8.78 -13.55 17.42
N ILE A 277 8.10 -12.50 17.91
CA ILE A 277 8.18 -11.12 17.41
C ILE A 277 8.26 -10.15 18.58
N LYS A 278 9.22 -9.21 18.50
CA LYS A 278 9.43 -8.21 19.55
C LYS A 278 8.23 -7.28 19.69
N ASN A 279 7.92 -6.90 20.93
CA ASN A 279 6.94 -5.88 21.29
C ASN A 279 5.50 -6.18 20.84
N VAL A 280 5.12 -7.46 20.75
CA VAL A 280 3.73 -7.88 20.49
C VAL A 280 3.32 -8.87 21.56
N ASP A 281 2.52 -8.41 22.52
CA ASP A 281 2.02 -9.27 23.60
C ASP A 281 1.28 -10.48 23.03
N TYR A 282 1.51 -11.64 23.66
CA TYR A 282 0.88 -12.92 23.29
C TYR A 282 1.26 -13.50 21.93
N PHE A 283 2.19 -12.91 21.18
CA PHE A 283 2.44 -13.32 19.81
C PHE A 283 2.80 -14.81 19.70
N TRP A 284 3.73 -15.28 20.52
CA TRP A 284 4.15 -16.68 20.51
C TRP A 284 3.00 -17.62 20.88
N ILE A 285 2.19 -17.24 21.88
CA ILE A 285 1.02 -18.01 22.31
C ILE A 285 0.00 -18.12 21.16
N SER A 286 -0.30 -16.98 20.52
CA SER A 286 -1.19 -16.90 19.36
C SER A 286 -0.70 -17.75 18.19
N ASP A 287 0.60 -17.72 17.90
CA ASP A 287 1.23 -18.51 16.84
C ASP A 287 1.16 -20.02 17.12
N VAL A 288 1.41 -20.46 18.36
CA VAL A 288 1.23 -21.85 18.77
C VAL A 288 -0.22 -22.29 18.60
N ILE A 289 -1.19 -21.47 19.03
CA ILE A 289 -2.61 -21.78 18.88
C ILE A 289 -2.99 -21.93 17.41
N GLY A 290 -2.58 -21.00 16.55
CA GLY A 290 -2.86 -21.04 15.11
C GLY A 290 -2.32 -22.34 14.48
N LYS A 291 -1.10 -22.74 14.86
CA LYS A 291 -0.51 -24.00 14.41
C LYS A 291 -1.25 -25.23 14.90
N ILE A 292 -1.75 -25.23 16.13
CA ILE A 292 -2.59 -26.33 16.64
C ILE A 292 -3.89 -26.43 15.84
N VAL A 293 -4.49 -25.29 15.51
CA VAL A 293 -5.72 -25.21 14.70
C VAL A 293 -5.49 -25.71 13.27
N ASP A 294 -4.33 -25.43 12.68
CA ASP A 294 -3.93 -25.87 11.33
C ASP A 294 -3.60 -27.37 11.25
N LEU A 295 -3.20 -28.00 12.37
CA LEU A 295 -2.94 -29.45 12.42
C LEU A 295 -4.22 -30.31 12.28
N GLY A 296 -5.41 -29.70 12.35
CA GLY A 296 -6.70 -30.38 12.17
C GLY A 296 -7.03 -31.39 13.28
N ILE A 297 -6.56 -31.12 14.51
CA ILE A 297 -6.78 -31.99 15.68
C ILE A 297 -8.01 -31.51 16.44
N ASP A 298 -9.13 -31.46 15.72
CA ASP A 298 -10.37 -30.82 16.14
C ASP A 298 -10.94 -31.42 17.44
N ASP A 299 -10.79 -32.73 17.63
CA ASP A 299 -11.30 -33.45 18.80
C ASP A 299 -10.65 -33.00 20.11
N CYS A 300 -9.40 -32.52 20.07
CA CYS A 300 -8.73 -31.95 21.25
C CYS A 300 -9.28 -30.56 21.58
N ILE A 301 -9.49 -29.75 20.55
CA ILE A 301 -9.94 -28.35 20.71
C ILE A 301 -11.39 -28.31 21.18
N LYS A 302 -12.24 -29.23 20.70
CA LYS A 302 -13.63 -29.41 21.16
C LYS A 302 -13.77 -29.79 22.64
N LYS A 303 -12.69 -30.16 23.33
CA LYS A 303 -12.71 -30.40 24.79
C LYS A 303 -12.64 -29.10 25.61
N LEU A 304 -12.31 -27.98 24.98
CA LEU A 304 -12.32 -26.67 25.63
C LEU A 304 -13.76 -26.21 25.84
N SER A 305 -14.00 -25.54 26.96
CA SER A 305 -15.24 -24.82 27.19
C SER A 305 -15.35 -23.60 26.27
N GLU A 306 -16.57 -23.18 25.99
CA GLU A 306 -16.87 -21.97 25.22
C GLU A 306 -16.15 -20.72 25.74
N LYS A 307 -16.08 -20.54 27.07
CA LYS A 307 -15.35 -19.43 27.68
C LYS A 307 -13.86 -19.46 27.34
N GLN A 308 -13.25 -20.66 27.32
CA GLN A 308 -11.84 -20.82 26.95
C GLN A 308 -11.62 -20.56 25.46
N LEU A 309 -12.54 -20.99 24.61
CA LEU A 309 -12.48 -20.70 23.16
C LEU A 309 -12.56 -19.19 22.90
N ILE A 310 -13.44 -18.47 23.60
CA ILE A 310 -13.52 -17.01 23.53
C ILE A 310 -12.22 -16.36 24.03
N ASP A 311 -11.70 -16.79 25.17
CA ASP A 311 -10.47 -16.23 25.76
C ASP A 311 -9.26 -16.42 24.83
N LEU A 312 -9.14 -17.58 24.17
CA LEU A 312 -8.11 -17.81 23.17
C LEU A 312 -8.37 -17.06 21.86
N GLY A 313 -9.65 -16.92 21.48
CA GLY A 313 -10.08 -16.19 20.30
C GLY A 313 -9.75 -14.71 20.31
N TYR A 314 -9.54 -14.13 21.50
CA TYR A 314 -9.06 -12.74 21.66
C TYR A 314 -7.66 -12.53 21.05
N ILE A 315 -6.78 -13.53 21.15
CA ILE A 315 -5.41 -13.45 20.61
C ILE A 315 -5.22 -14.24 19.32
N GLN A 316 -6.07 -15.23 19.04
CA GLN A 316 -6.01 -16.07 17.84
C GLN A 316 -7.41 -16.44 17.35
N SER A 317 -7.98 -15.65 16.43
CA SER A 317 -9.38 -15.78 16.01
C SER A 317 -9.72 -17.12 15.36
N ASP A 318 -8.74 -17.81 14.76
CA ASP A 318 -8.99 -19.05 14.03
C ASP A 318 -9.50 -20.19 14.91
N ILE A 319 -9.24 -20.13 16.23
CA ILE A 319 -9.78 -21.10 17.19
C ILE A 319 -11.30 -20.97 17.39
N LEU A 320 -11.89 -19.82 17.04
CA LEU A 320 -13.33 -19.58 17.19
C LEU A 320 -14.16 -20.38 16.20
N LYS A 321 -13.56 -21.03 15.19
CA LYS A 321 -14.28 -21.98 14.32
C LYS A 321 -14.87 -23.19 15.08
N PHE A 322 -14.39 -23.42 16.31
CA PHE A 322 -14.89 -24.47 17.21
C PHE A 322 -15.95 -23.97 18.20
N TYR A 323 -16.27 -22.68 18.16
CA TYR A 323 -17.32 -22.09 18.98
C TYR A 323 -18.69 -22.34 18.34
N THR A 324 -19.64 -22.84 19.12
CA THR A 324 -20.92 -23.37 18.61
C THR A 324 -22.09 -22.40 18.67
N GLU A 325 -21.99 -21.30 19.44
CA GLU A 325 -23.05 -20.31 19.59
C GLU A 325 -22.81 -19.07 18.71
N GLU A 326 -23.85 -18.25 18.49
CA GLU A 326 -23.67 -16.95 17.86
C GLU A 326 -22.87 -16.04 18.80
N ILE A 327 -21.69 -15.61 18.37
CA ILE A 327 -20.85 -14.69 19.14
C ILE A 327 -21.55 -13.32 19.19
N ASP A 328 -22.03 -12.92 20.36
CA ASP A 328 -22.54 -11.56 20.56
C ASP A 328 -21.39 -10.54 20.33
N MET A 329 -21.64 -9.57 19.45
CA MET A 329 -20.71 -8.47 19.12
C MET A 329 -20.26 -7.68 20.37
N LEU A 330 -21.02 -7.75 21.47
CA LEU A 330 -20.66 -7.15 22.76
C LEU A 330 -19.58 -7.93 23.52
N ASP A 331 -19.51 -9.25 23.38
CA ASP A 331 -18.50 -10.07 24.07
C ASP A 331 -17.15 -10.08 23.34
N TYR A 332 -17.15 -9.93 22.01
CA TYR A 332 -15.90 -9.83 21.23
C TYR A 332 -15.09 -8.55 21.47
N LYS A 333 -15.73 -7.49 22.01
CA LYS A 333 -15.09 -6.19 22.30
C LYS A 333 -14.53 -6.04 23.72
N ARG A 334 -14.70 -7.05 24.57
CA ARG A 334 -14.22 -6.98 25.96
C ARG A 334 -12.75 -7.36 26.02
N GLU A 335 -11.96 -6.52 26.69
CA GLU A 335 -10.60 -6.85 27.06
C GLU A 335 -10.60 -8.12 27.93
N VAL A 336 -9.84 -9.13 27.52
CA VAL A 336 -9.71 -10.40 28.24
C VAL A 336 -8.50 -10.32 29.15
N MET A 337 -8.70 -10.54 30.45
CA MET A 337 -7.61 -10.57 31.43
C MET A 337 -6.56 -11.63 31.06
N ASP A 338 -5.29 -11.23 31.06
CA ASP A 338 -4.10 -12.05 30.78
C ASP A 338 -4.16 -13.47 31.36
N VAL A 339 -4.48 -13.55 32.66
CA VAL A 339 -4.56 -14.81 33.41
C VAL A 339 -5.58 -15.79 32.79
N ARG A 340 -6.66 -15.29 32.20
CA ARG A 340 -7.67 -16.13 31.52
C ARG A 340 -7.13 -16.71 30.22
N ILE A 341 -6.46 -15.88 29.41
CA ILE A 341 -5.82 -16.30 28.16
C ILE A 341 -4.79 -17.39 28.45
N ILE A 342 -3.92 -17.16 29.43
CA ILE A 342 -2.87 -18.11 29.84
C ILE A 342 -3.48 -19.42 30.34
N ASN A 343 -4.50 -19.36 31.20
CA ASN A 343 -5.17 -20.56 31.71
C ASN A 343 -5.85 -21.36 30.59
N ALA A 344 -6.50 -20.68 29.64
CA ALA A 344 -7.12 -21.33 28.49
C ALA A 344 -6.06 -21.98 27.57
N PHE A 345 -4.90 -21.33 27.41
CA PHE A 345 -3.81 -21.85 26.59
C PHE A 345 -3.18 -23.11 27.20
N VAL A 346 -2.96 -23.10 28.51
CA VAL A 346 -2.51 -24.30 29.25
C VAL A 346 -3.49 -25.45 29.06
N LYS A 347 -4.80 -25.18 29.14
CA LYS A 347 -5.85 -26.19 28.95
C LYS A 347 -5.88 -26.75 27.53
N LEU A 348 -5.62 -25.92 26.52
CA LEU A 348 -5.46 -26.36 25.13
C LEU A 348 -4.26 -27.32 25.02
N LEU A 349 -3.10 -26.95 25.57
CA LEU A 349 -1.91 -27.80 25.52
C LEU A 349 -2.10 -29.13 26.26
N GLU A 350 -2.76 -29.12 27.42
CA GLU A 350 -3.16 -30.36 28.13
C GLU A 350 -4.07 -31.24 27.26
N ALA A 351 -5.07 -30.66 26.61
CA ALA A 351 -6.00 -31.39 25.75
C ALA A 351 -5.29 -32.06 24.56
N VAL A 352 -4.34 -31.36 23.93
CA VAL A 352 -3.51 -31.88 22.84
C VAL A 352 -2.56 -32.96 23.33
N CYS A 353 -1.85 -32.70 24.44
CA CYS A 353 -0.84 -33.63 24.97
C CYS A 353 -1.42 -34.91 25.57
N ASN A 354 -2.69 -34.88 25.97
CA ASN A 354 -3.42 -36.08 26.39
C ASN A 354 -3.63 -37.08 25.24
N GLU A 355 -3.73 -36.59 24.00
CA GLU A 355 -3.95 -37.45 22.82
C GLU A 355 -2.64 -37.76 22.09
N ARG A 356 -1.70 -36.82 22.01
CA ARG A 356 -0.44 -36.97 21.26
C ARG A 356 0.73 -36.31 21.96
N SER A 357 1.91 -36.95 21.98
CA SER A 357 3.12 -36.26 22.42
C SER A 357 3.40 -35.07 21.51
N THR A 358 3.69 -33.90 22.09
CA THR A 358 3.83 -32.64 21.37
C THR A 358 5.16 -32.00 21.68
N THR A 359 5.92 -31.66 20.63
CA THR A 359 7.16 -30.90 20.72
C THR A 359 6.97 -29.54 20.08
N ILE A 360 7.14 -28.46 20.85
CA ILE A 360 7.12 -27.09 20.35
C ILE A 360 8.57 -26.62 20.21
N ILE A 361 8.98 -26.29 18.99
CA ILE A 361 10.25 -25.61 18.72
C ILE A 361 9.98 -24.12 18.65
N ILE A 362 10.75 -23.35 19.40
CA ILE A 362 10.68 -21.90 19.47
C ILE A 362 11.86 -21.33 18.69
N LEU A 363 11.58 -20.60 17.62
CA LEU A 363 12.54 -19.87 16.80
C LEU A 363 12.55 -18.39 17.17
N ASN A 364 13.74 -17.77 17.07
CA ASN A 364 13.97 -16.35 17.40
C ASN A 364 13.58 -15.98 18.83
N LYS A 365 13.89 -16.82 19.83
CA LYS A 365 13.47 -16.59 21.22
C LYS A 365 13.83 -15.21 21.77
N THR A 366 14.93 -14.59 21.32
CA THR A 366 15.33 -13.23 21.73
C THR A 366 14.30 -12.15 21.40
N ASP A 367 13.36 -12.47 20.51
CA ASP A 367 12.28 -11.61 20.08
C ASP A 367 10.97 -11.91 20.82
N MET A 368 10.93 -12.81 21.79
CA MET A 368 9.70 -13.16 22.51
C MET A 368 9.22 -12.01 23.42
N ASP A 369 7.91 -11.77 23.45
CA ASP A 369 7.29 -10.83 24.39
C ASP A 369 7.36 -11.32 25.85
N GLU A 370 7.31 -10.39 26.79
CA GLU A 370 7.49 -10.67 28.22
C GLU A 370 6.44 -11.66 28.75
N ILE A 371 5.20 -11.54 28.29
CA ILE A 371 4.10 -12.41 28.73
C ILE A 371 4.33 -13.84 28.23
N SER A 372 4.60 -14.03 26.94
CA SER A 372 4.92 -15.34 26.38
C SER A 372 6.16 -15.96 27.02
N ALA A 373 7.20 -15.16 27.32
CA ALA A 373 8.40 -15.63 28.00
C ALA A 373 8.07 -16.17 29.40
N ASN A 374 7.27 -15.45 30.17
CA ASN A 374 6.77 -15.88 31.49
C ASN A 374 5.93 -17.17 31.38
N VAL A 375 5.12 -17.30 30.33
CA VAL A 375 4.32 -18.51 30.07
C VAL A 375 5.21 -19.70 29.73
N VAL A 376 6.24 -19.55 28.91
CA VAL A 376 7.20 -20.63 28.60
C VAL A 376 7.89 -21.13 29.88
N GLU A 377 8.31 -20.22 30.76
CA GLU A 377 8.88 -20.59 32.07
C GLU A 377 7.86 -21.31 32.96
N TYR A 378 6.61 -20.84 32.97
CA TYR A 378 5.53 -21.47 33.72
C TYR A 378 5.25 -22.89 33.23
N LEU A 379 5.15 -23.11 31.91
CA LEU A 379 4.94 -24.43 31.29
C LEU A 379 6.03 -25.43 31.69
N ARG A 380 7.30 -24.98 31.77
CA ARG A 380 8.43 -25.78 32.24
C ARG A 380 8.32 -26.19 33.71
N LYS A 381 7.75 -25.33 34.55
CA LYS A 381 7.54 -25.59 35.98
C LYS A 381 6.42 -26.61 36.21
N ILE A 382 5.30 -26.49 35.49
CA ILE A 382 4.13 -27.37 35.68
C ILE A 382 4.27 -28.74 35.02
N ARG A 383 5.17 -28.90 34.02
CA ARG A 383 5.51 -30.18 33.37
C ARG A 383 4.30 -30.96 32.85
N ILE A 384 3.58 -30.38 31.88
CA ILE A 384 2.50 -31.08 31.17
C ILE A 384 3.07 -32.37 30.56
N LYS A 385 2.47 -33.51 30.89
CA LYS A 385 2.92 -34.83 30.40
C LYS A 385 2.77 -34.88 28.88
N GLY A 386 3.84 -35.24 28.18
CA GLY A 386 3.86 -35.32 26.72
C GLY A 386 4.21 -34.01 26.01
N LEU A 387 4.42 -32.91 26.75
CA LEU A 387 4.85 -31.62 26.19
C LEU A 387 6.38 -31.46 26.29
N ASN A 388 7.04 -31.26 25.15
CA ASN A 388 8.45 -30.88 25.06
C ASN A 388 8.58 -29.49 24.45
N ILE A 389 9.40 -28.62 25.04
CA ILE A 389 9.67 -27.27 24.51
C ILE A 389 11.16 -27.14 24.24
N ILE A 390 11.52 -26.91 22.98
CA ILE A 390 12.89 -26.77 22.50
C ILE A 390 13.08 -25.34 22.01
N GLU A 391 14.23 -24.74 22.34
CA GLU A 391 14.62 -23.42 21.86
C GLU A 391 15.70 -23.59 20.80
N GLU A 392 15.47 -23.04 19.62
CA GLU A 392 16.47 -22.96 18.55
C GLU A 392 16.76 -21.47 18.31
N ASN A 393 18.04 -21.12 18.47
CA ASN A 393 18.53 -19.76 18.26
C ASN A 393 18.76 -19.45 16.79
#